data_AF-A0A060YX43-F1
#
_entry.id   AF-A0A060YX43-F1
#
_cell.length_a   1.000
_cell.length_b   1.000
_cell.length_c   1.000
_cell.angle_alpha   90.00
_cell.angle_beta   90.00
_cell.angle_gamma   90.00
#
_symmetry.space_group_name_H-M   'P 1'
#
loop_
_entity.id
_entity.type
_entity.pdbx_description
1 polymer ?
#
loop_
_entity_poly.entity_id
_entity_poly.type
_entity_poly.pdbx_seq_one_letter_code
_entity_poly.pdbx_strand_id
1 'polypeptide(L)'
;MLTEKEQQRLEEQEEDTLRELRLFLRDVTNRLSQDKRFKAFTKPVDLEEVPDYATVIEQPMDLSTVLSNIDTHKYVTVKEFVHDVDLIWKNCLEYNPDKDPSDRQIRHRACALKDTVQAIVKDELDEDFEKICEDIKKSRSTRGCSTSRFAPSYYHVHPKTRAVDAKSTDAAGPSKESTAAAPSAVTTPRPSAAQKKKRRKSRWCNGIIRKRSSPHT
;
A
#
# COMPACT_ATOMS: atom_id res chain seq x y z
N MET A 1 6.74 28.33 -12.82
CA MET A 1 7.21 27.79 -11.53
C MET A 1 6.12 28.04 -10.51
N LEU A 2 5.69 27.01 -9.78
CA LEU A 2 4.70 27.15 -8.69
C LEU A 2 5.33 27.88 -7.50
N THR A 3 4.54 28.64 -6.75
CA THR A 3 4.98 29.20 -5.47
C THR A 3 5.10 28.10 -4.41
N GLU A 4 5.89 28.33 -3.36
CA GLU A 4 6.05 27.36 -2.26
C GLU A 4 4.70 26.97 -1.61
N LYS A 5 3.81 27.95 -1.44
CA LYS A 5 2.45 27.71 -0.90
C LYS A 5 1.59 26.86 -1.83
N GLU A 6 1.72 27.02 -3.15
CA GLU A 6 1.00 26.20 -4.13
C GLU A 6 1.55 24.78 -4.17
N GLN A 7 2.88 24.64 -4.08
CA GLN A 7 3.55 23.34 -3.99
C GLN A 7 3.09 22.56 -2.76
N GLN A 8 3.02 23.22 -1.59
CA GLN A 8 2.57 22.57 -0.35
C GLN A 8 1.11 22.11 -0.43
N ARG A 9 0.22 22.94 -0.98
CA ARG A 9 -1.20 22.58 -1.19
C ARG A 9 -1.36 21.43 -2.17
N LEU A 10 -0.54 21.40 -3.23
CA LEU A 10 -0.53 20.29 -4.17
C LEU A 10 -0.10 19.00 -3.48
N GLU A 11 0.99 19.02 -2.71
CA GLU A 11 1.46 17.85 -1.96
C GLU A 11 0.42 17.32 -0.98
N GLU A 12 -0.29 18.20 -0.26
CA GLU A 12 -1.39 17.82 0.64
C GLU A 12 -2.53 17.13 -0.12
N GLN A 13 -2.96 17.70 -1.25
CA GLN A 13 -4.02 17.14 -2.09
C GLN A 13 -3.64 15.77 -2.70
N GLU A 14 -2.37 15.61 -3.08
CA GLU A 14 -1.83 14.33 -3.55
C GLU A 14 -1.82 13.30 -2.42
N GLU A 15 -1.38 13.67 -1.21
CA GLU A 15 -1.38 12.77 -0.06
C GLU A 15 -2.79 12.35 0.38
N ASP A 16 -3.77 13.23 0.29
CA ASP A 16 -5.17 12.87 0.53
C ASP A 16 -5.65 11.81 -0.44
N THR A 17 -5.31 11.95 -1.72
CA THR A 17 -5.65 10.97 -2.75
C THR A 17 -4.96 9.63 -2.49
N LEU A 18 -3.67 9.65 -2.17
CA LEU A 18 -2.92 8.44 -1.87
C LEU A 18 -3.37 7.78 -0.56
N ARG A 19 -3.91 8.56 0.39
CA ARG A 19 -4.55 8.00 1.59
C ARG A 19 -5.82 7.23 1.23
N GLU A 20 -6.66 7.75 0.32
CA GLU A 20 -7.82 7.01 -0.19
C GLU A 20 -7.39 5.70 -0.86
N LEU A 21 -6.31 5.73 -1.66
CA LEU A 21 -5.73 4.54 -2.26
C LEU A 21 -5.33 3.53 -1.19
N ARG A 22 -4.54 3.94 -0.19
CA ARG A 22 -4.10 3.04 0.91
C ARG A 22 -5.26 2.44 1.69
N LEU A 23 -6.36 3.17 1.88
CA LEU A 23 -7.56 2.64 2.52
C LEU A 23 -8.22 1.55 1.68
N PHE A 24 -8.37 1.78 0.37
CA PHE A 24 -8.88 0.79 -0.57
C PHE A 24 -8.01 -0.47 -0.59
N LEU A 25 -6.70 -0.32 -0.81
CA LEU A 25 -5.77 -1.46 -0.88
C LEU A 25 -5.79 -2.31 0.39
N ARG A 26 -5.87 -1.67 1.57
CA ARG A 26 -5.94 -2.37 2.86
C ARG A 26 -7.26 -3.13 3.02
N ASP A 27 -8.39 -2.56 2.59
CA ASP A 27 -9.68 -3.28 2.61
C ASP A 27 -9.64 -4.53 1.74
N VAL A 28 -9.17 -4.41 0.49
CA VAL A 28 -9.01 -5.53 -0.43
C VAL A 28 -8.13 -6.62 0.19
N THR A 29 -6.94 -6.25 0.67
CA THR A 29 -5.98 -7.21 1.23
C THR A 29 -6.52 -7.91 2.49
N ASN A 30 -7.26 -7.20 3.34
CA ASN A 30 -7.90 -7.79 4.52
C ASN A 30 -9.00 -8.79 4.13
N ARG A 31 -9.80 -8.49 3.10
CA ARG A 31 -10.82 -9.42 2.60
C ARG A 31 -10.20 -10.71 2.06
N LEU A 32 -9.09 -10.61 1.31
CA LEU A 32 -8.35 -11.78 0.85
C LEU A 32 -7.79 -12.59 2.02
N SER A 33 -7.21 -11.92 3.02
CA SER A 33 -6.57 -12.57 4.18
C SER A 33 -7.57 -13.31 5.08
N GLN A 34 -8.85 -12.88 5.08
CA GLN A 34 -9.92 -13.54 5.84
C GLN A 34 -10.56 -14.72 5.10
N ASP A 35 -10.34 -14.83 3.79
CA ASP A 35 -10.85 -15.95 3.01
C ASP A 35 -10.02 -17.22 3.28
N LYS A 36 -10.68 -18.25 3.81
CA LYS A 36 -10.04 -19.53 4.14
C LYS A 36 -9.36 -20.19 2.95
N ARG A 37 -9.82 -19.92 1.73
CA ARG A 37 -9.21 -20.44 0.49
C ARG A 37 -7.78 -19.94 0.30
N PHE A 38 -7.47 -18.75 0.81
CA PHE A 38 -6.19 -18.06 0.59
C PHE A 38 -5.25 -18.13 1.78
N LYS A 39 -5.57 -18.94 2.81
CA LYS A 39 -4.77 -19.08 4.04
C LYS A 39 -3.28 -19.33 3.76
N ALA A 40 -2.97 -20.15 2.77
CA ALA A 40 -1.59 -20.50 2.38
C ALA A 40 -0.78 -19.29 1.85
N PHE A 41 -1.43 -18.21 1.43
CA PHE A 41 -0.79 -17.01 0.88
C PHE A 41 -0.75 -15.85 1.89
N THR A 42 -1.19 -16.08 3.14
CA THR A 42 -1.33 -15.01 4.14
C THR A 42 -0.01 -14.62 4.80
N LYS A 43 0.99 -15.50 4.78
CA LYS A 43 2.31 -15.32 5.39
C LYS A 43 3.39 -15.80 4.41
N PRO A 44 4.65 -15.36 4.59
CA PRO A 44 5.77 -15.90 3.84
C PRO A 44 5.85 -17.42 3.97
N VAL A 45 6.35 -18.09 2.93
CA VAL A 45 6.66 -19.53 2.98
C VAL A 45 7.77 -19.74 4.01
N ASP A 46 7.57 -20.71 4.90
CA ASP A 46 8.56 -21.06 5.91
C ASP A 46 9.71 -21.84 5.26
N LEU A 47 10.93 -21.28 5.33
CA LEU A 47 12.12 -21.90 4.75
C LEU A 47 12.64 -23.07 5.60
N GLU A 48 12.22 -23.21 6.86
CA GLU A 48 12.50 -24.41 7.64
C GLU A 48 11.67 -25.60 7.13
N GLU A 49 10.42 -25.35 6.74
CA GLU A 49 9.54 -26.36 6.14
C GLU A 49 9.84 -26.60 4.65
N VAL A 50 10.25 -25.56 3.92
CA VAL A 50 10.50 -25.59 2.47
C VAL A 50 11.86 -24.94 2.13
N PRO A 51 12.98 -25.64 2.36
CA PRO A 51 14.33 -25.04 2.30
C PRO A 51 14.78 -24.59 0.90
N ASP A 52 14.29 -25.24 -0.15
CA ASP A 52 14.63 -24.95 -1.54
C ASP A 52 13.81 -23.80 -2.14
N TYR A 53 12.76 -23.31 -1.46
CA TYR A 53 11.88 -22.26 -1.97
C TYR A 53 12.64 -21.00 -2.40
N ALA A 54 13.60 -20.54 -1.58
CA ALA A 54 14.41 -19.35 -1.86
C ALA A 54 15.40 -19.53 -3.02
N THR A 55 15.64 -20.78 -3.45
CA THR A 55 16.50 -21.08 -4.61
C THR A 55 15.71 -21.15 -5.92
N VAL A 56 14.41 -21.47 -5.83
CA VAL A 56 13.51 -21.57 -6.97
C VAL A 56 12.81 -20.25 -7.26
N ILE A 57 12.37 -19.54 -6.21
CA ILE A 57 11.58 -18.32 -6.32
C ILE A 57 12.45 -17.09 -6.02
N GLU A 58 12.69 -16.28 -7.05
CA GLU A 58 13.54 -15.08 -6.95
C GLU A 58 12.93 -13.97 -6.10
N GLN A 59 11.60 -13.79 -6.18
CA GLN A 59 10.88 -12.70 -5.52
C GLN A 59 9.69 -13.22 -4.72
N PRO A 60 9.90 -13.78 -3.51
CA PRO A 60 8.82 -14.21 -2.63
C PRO A 60 7.84 -13.08 -2.33
N MET A 61 6.54 -13.39 -2.25
CA MET A 61 5.49 -12.44 -1.91
C MET A 61 4.34 -13.14 -1.20
N ASP A 62 3.67 -12.42 -0.31
CA ASP A 62 2.53 -12.89 0.49
C ASP A 62 1.67 -11.70 0.96
N LEU A 63 0.45 -11.98 1.43
CA LEU A 63 -0.50 -10.92 1.80
C LEU A 63 -0.07 -10.09 3.02
N SER A 64 0.73 -10.65 3.94
CA SER A 64 1.26 -9.87 5.06
C SER A 64 2.34 -8.89 4.60
N THR A 65 3.22 -9.30 3.68
CA THR A 65 4.18 -8.41 3.03
C THR A 65 3.47 -7.32 2.20
N VAL A 66 2.39 -7.66 1.49
CA VAL A 66 1.56 -6.68 0.78
C VAL A 66 0.96 -5.64 1.75
N LEU A 67 0.44 -6.07 2.92
CA LEU A 67 -0.02 -5.13 3.96
C LEU A 67 1.10 -4.21 4.45
N SER A 68 2.28 -4.76 4.72
CA SER A 68 3.45 -3.95 5.11
C SER A 68 3.82 -2.94 4.02
N ASN A 69 3.80 -3.32 2.75
CA ASN A 69 4.07 -2.44 1.61
C ASN A 69 3.03 -1.31 1.47
N ILE A 70 1.76 -1.56 1.82
CA ILE A 70 0.73 -0.50 1.88
C ILE A 70 1.08 0.51 2.97
N ASP A 71 1.47 0.02 4.14
CA ASP A 71 1.75 0.85 5.31
C ASP A 71 3.07 1.63 5.19
N THR A 72 4.05 1.11 4.44
CA THR A 72 5.29 1.83 4.08
C THR A 72 5.12 2.77 2.89
N HIS A 73 3.90 2.91 2.37
CA HIS A 73 3.57 3.75 1.21
C HIS A 73 4.32 3.36 -0.08
N LYS A 74 4.64 2.06 -0.24
CA LYS A 74 5.31 1.52 -1.44
C LYS A 74 4.44 1.68 -2.69
N TYR A 75 3.12 1.51 -2.55
CA TYR A 75 2.18 1.58 -3.65
C TYR A 75 1.63 3.00 -3.84
N VAL A 76 1.92 3.58 -5.00
CA VAL A 76 1.39 4.88 -5.45
C VAL A 76 0.29 4.68 -6.47
N THR A 77 0.21 3.50 -7.11
CA THR A 77 -0.87 3.12 -8.03
C THR A 77 -1.43 1.74 -7.71
N VAL A 78 -2.66 1.44 -8.16
CA VAL A 78 -3.24 0.09 -8.00
C VAL A 78 -2.49 -0.93 -8.85
N LYS A 79 -1.92 -0.53 -9.99
CA LYS A 79 -1.07 -1.41 -10.80
C LYS A 79 0.13 -1.99 -10.04
N GLU A 80 0.78 -1.19 -9.19
CA GLU A 80 1.91 -1.69 -8.37
C GLU A 80 1.45 -2.70 -7.32
N PHE A 81 0.28 -2.47 -6.72
CA PHE A 81 -0.34 -3.42 -5.80
C PHE A 81 -0.72 -4.74 -6.49
N VAL A 82 -1.40 -4.65 -7.65
CA VAL A 82 -1.80 -5.84 -8.43
C VAL A 82 -0.58 -6.62 -8.89
N HIS A 83 0.53 -5.94 -9.22
CA HIS A 83 1.78 -6.60 -9.56
C HIS A 83 2.31 -7.49 -8.43
N ASP A 84 2.38 -6.99 -7.21
CA ASP A 84 2.84 -7.79 -6.05
C ASP A 84 1.86 -8.93 -5.74
N VAL A 85 0.54 -8.73 -5.88
CA VAL A 85 -0.43 -9.83 -5.75
C VAL A 85 -0.25 -10.88 -6.86
N ASP A 86 0.01 -10.45 -8.10
CA ASP A 86 0.28 -11.36 -9.22
C ASP A 86 1.55 -12.20 -8.99
N LEU A 87 2.55 -11.68 -8.25
CA LEU A 87 3.72 -12.47 -7.86
C LEU A 87 3.33 -13.66 -6.97
N ILE A 88 2.41 -13.49 -6.03
CA ILE A 88 1.91 -14.60 -5.19
C ILE A 88 1.39 -15.74 -6.08
N TRP A 89 0.61 -15.39 -7.10
CA TRP A 89 0.07 -16.35 -8.05
C TRP A 89 1.15 -16.98 -8.93
N LYS A 90 2.04 -16.17 -9.52
CA LYS A 90 3.13 -16.66 -10.40
C LYS A 90 4.06 -17.59 -9.66
N ASN A 91 4.54 -17.20 -8.49
CA ASN A 91 5.42 -18.00 -7.65
C ASN A 91 4.77 -19.32 -7.26
N CYS A 92 3.46 -19.30 -6.97
CA CYS A 92 2.73 -20.55 -6.71
C CYS A 92 2.72 -21.48 -7.92
N LEU A 93 2.47 -20.97 -9.13
CA LEU A 93 2.46 -21.81 -10.33
C LEU A 93 3.85 -22.30 -10.72
N GLU A 94 4.89 -21.50 -10.47
CA GLU A 94 6.28 -21.83 -10.76
C GLU A 94 6.80 -22.91 -9.82
N TYR A 95 6.54 -22.76 -8.51
CA TYR A 95 7.02 -23.72 -7.51
C TYR A 95 6.24 -25.04 -7.52
N ASN A 96 4.93 -25.02 -7.86
CA ASN A 96 4.05 -26.19 -7.77
C ASN A 96 3.69 -26.70 -9.19
N PRO A 97 4.32 -27.78 -9.70
CA PRO A 97 4.27 -28.18 -11.11
C PRO A 97 3.02 -29.01 -11.54
N ASP A 98 1.95 -29.06 -10.74
CA ASP A 98 0.70 -29.81 -11.03
C ASP A 98 0.90 -31.33 -11.20
N LYS A 99 1.81 -31.91 -10.41
CA LYS A 99 2.11 -33.36 -10.47
C LYS A 99 1.20 -34.17 -9.57
N ASP A 100 0.76 -33.59 -8.46
CA ASP A 100 -0.07 -34.26 -7.47
C ASP A 100 -1.35 -33.47 -7.12
N PRO A 101 -2.31 -34.09 -6.40
CA PRO A 101 -3.55 -33.41 -6.03
C PRO A 101 -3.35 -32.16 -5.17
N SER A 102 -2.30 -32.10 -4.35
CA SER A 102 -1.97 -30.93 -3.51
C SER A 102 -1.51 -29.74 -4.36
N ASP A 103 -0.61 -29.98 -5.32
CA ASP A 103 -0.16 -28.99 -6.30
C ASP A 103 -1.37 -28.40 -7.04
N ARG A 104 -2.23 -29.28 -7.56
CA ARG A 104 -3.43 -28.83 -8.28
C ARG A 104 -4.31 -27.95 -7.41
N GLN A 105 -4.51 -28.34 -6.16
CA GLN A 105 -5.35 -27.63 -5.22
C GLN A 105 -4.81 -26.24 -4.87
N ILE A 106 -3.49 -26.10 -4.64
CA ILE A 106 -2.88 -24.81 -4.31
C ILE A 106 -2.85 -23.89 -5.53
N ARG A 107 -2.56 -24.41 -6.73
CA ARG A 107 -2.62 -23.66 -7.98
C ARG A 107 -4.01 -23.12 -8.27
N HIS A 108 -5.07 -23.92 -8.06
CA HIS A 108 -6.44 -23.46 -8.23
C HIS A 108 -6.78 -22.31 -7.27
N ARG A 109 -6.32 -22.39 -6.01
CA ARG A 109 -6.48 -21.30 -5.03
C ARG A 109 -5.73 -20.04 -5.45
N ALA A 110 -4.54 -20.18 -6.03
CA ALA A 110 -3.76 -19.05 -6.54
C ALA A 110 -4.48 -18.36 -7.72
N CYS A 111 -5.05 -19.12 -8.66
CA CYS A 111 -5.86 -18.54 -9.73
C CYS A 111 -7.08 -17.81 -9.17
N ALA A 112 -7.80 -18.44 -8.22
CA ALA A 112 -8.94 -17.81 -7.57
C ALA A 112 -8.57 -16.52 -6.81
N LEU A 113 -7.37 -16.45 -6.21
CA LEU A 113 -6.86 -15.24 -5.55
C LEU A 113 -6.74 -14.09 -6.58
N LYS A 114 -6.05 -14.35 -7.69
CA LYS A 114 -5.87 -13.38 -8.77
C LYS A 114 -7.21 -12.90 -9.33
N ASP A 115 -8.11 -13.82 -9.66
CA ASP A 115 -9.41 -13.48 -10.23
C ASP A 115 -10.25 -12.66 -9.25
N THR A 116 -10.19 -12.98 -7.95
CA THR A 116 -10.89 -12.23 -6.90
C THR A 116 -10.37 -10.80 -6.82
N VAL A 117 -9.05 -10.59 -6.87
CA VAL A 117 -8.47 -9.24 -6.85
C VAL A 117 -8.83 -8.45 -8.10
N GLN A 118 -8.74 -9.06 -9.28
CA GLN A 118 -9.12 -8.40 -10.53
C GLN A 118 -10.60 -8.01 -10.55
N ALA A 119 -11.50 -8.86 -10.04
CA ALA A 119 -12.91 -8.56 -9.91
C ALA A 119 -13.16 -7.39 -8.95
N ILE A 120 -12.56 -7.41 -7.76
CA ILE A 120 -12.72 -6.34 -6.77
C ILE A 120 -12.20 -5.01 -7.32
N VAL A 121 -11.01 -4.99 -7.93
CA VAL A 121 -10.43 -3.77 -8.51
C VAL A 121 -11.33 -3.24 -9.62
N LYS A 122 -11.81 -4.10 -10.52
CA LYS A 122 -12.70 -3.69 -11.61
C LYS A 122 -14.04 -3.14 -11.12
N ASP A 123 -14.62 -3.73 -10.08
CA ASP A 123 -15.96 -3.39 -9.60
C ASP A 123 -15.97 -2.20 -8.63
N GLU A 124 -14.89 -2.00 -7.88
CA GLU A 124 -14.85 -1.06 -6.75
C GLU A 124 -13.91 0.14 -6.96
N LEU A 125 -12.99 0.08 -7.94
CA LEU A 125 -12.11 1.19 -8.29
C LEU A 125 -12.67 1.99 -9.47
N ASP A 126 -12.68 3.30 -9.34
CA ASP A 126 -13.03 4.21 -10.42
C ASP A 126 -11.84 4.34 -11.39
N GLU A 127 -12.08 4.19 -12.71
CA GLU A 127 -11.04 4.35 -13.73
C GLU A 127 -10.38 5.74 -13.67
N ASP A 128 -11.16 6.77 -13.34
CA ASP A 128 -10.64 8.12 -13.16
C ASP A 128 -9.73 8.21 -11.93
N PHE A 129 -9.99 7.41 -10.89
CA PHE A 129 -9.17 7.41 -9.67
C PHE A 129 -7.79 6.78 -9.92
N GLU A 130 -7.72 5.68 -10.66
CA GLU A 130 -6.42 5.09 -11.04
C GLU A 130 -5.61 6.05 -11.89
N LYS A 131 -6.24 6.73 -12.85
CA LYS A 131 -5.58 7.74 -13.68
C LYS A 131 -5.02 8.90 -12.84
N ILE A 132 -5.75 9.37 -11.84
CA ILE A 132 -5.24 10.38 -10.90
C ILE A 132 -4.01 9.85 -10.17
N CYS A 133 -4.02 8.59 -9.70
CA CYS A 133 -2.86 8.00 -9.02
C CYS A 133 -1.63 7.93 -9.94
N GLU A 134 -1.81 7.57 -11.22
CA GLU A 134 -0.73 7.58 -12.21
C GLU A 134 -0.18 8.98 -12.47
N ASP A 135 -1.04 9.98 -12.58
CA ASP A 135 -0.64 11.38 -12.76
C ASP A 135 0.13 11.90 -11.55
N ILE A 136 -0.28 11.53 -10.32
CA ILE A 136 0.44 11.85 -9.09
C ILE A 136 1.83 11.22 -9.11
N LYS A 137 1.93 9.92 -9.44
CA LYS A 137 3.22 9.22 -9.53
C LYS A 137 4.14 9.92 -10.53
N LYS A 138 3.64 10.25 -11.72
CA LYS A 138 4.41 10.95 -12.75
C LYS A 138 4.85 12.34 -12.31
N SER A 139 3.93 13.11 -11.72
CA SER A 139 4.18 14.44 -11.14
C SER A 139 5.25 14.42 -10.03
N ARG A 140 5.26 13.39 -9.17
CA ARG A 140 6.27 13.24 -8.12
C ARG A 140 7.64 12.87 -8.68
N SER A 141 7.69 11.96 -9.65
CA SER A 141 8.94 11.59 -10.32
C SER A 141 9.59 12.78 -11.03
N THR A 142 8.82 13.63 -11.73
CA THR A 142 9.38 14.82 -12.40
C THR A 142 9.88 15.89 -11.43
N ARG A 143 9.33 15.95 -10.20
CA ARG A 143 9.78 16.85 -9.14
C ARG A 143 10.91 16.27 -8.27
N GLY A 144 11.32 15.01 -8.49
CA GLY A 144 12.28 14.32 -7.62
C GLY A 144 11.77 14.07 -6.20
N CYS A 145 10.44 14.06 -6.01
CA CYS A 145 9.82 13.88 -4.71
C CYS A 145 9.64 12.38 -4.41
N SER A 146 10.32 11.88 -3.37
CA SER A 146 10.22 10.48 -2.93
C SER A 146 9.04 10.27 -1.98
N THR A 147 8.36 9.12 -2.10
CA THR A 147 7.31 8.68 -1.16
C THR A 147 7.83 8.51 0.27
N SER A 148 9.15 8.32 0.45
CA SER A 148 9.78 8.15 1.76
C SER A 148 9.59 9.35 2.70
N ARG A 149 9.34 10.56 2.17
CA ARG A 149 9.00 11.75 2.97
C ARG A 149 7.75 11.55 3.83
N PHE A 150 6.77 10.82 3.30
CA PHE A 150 5.43 10.72 3.89
C PHE A 150 5.18 9.36 4.56
N ALA A 151 6.11 8.41 4.40
CA ALA A 151 6.04 7.11 5.07
C ALA A 151 6.29 7.29 6.59
N PRO A 152 5.56 6.57 7.47
CA PRO A 152 5.76 6.65 8.91
C PRO A 152 7.21 6.31 9.30
N SER A 153 7.83 7.14 10.15
CA SER A 153 9.23 6.95 10.57
C SER A 153 9.47 5.63 11.31
N TYR A 154 8.45 5.09 11.99
CA TYR A 154 8.59 3.85 12.76
C TYR A 154 8.77 2.60 11.88
N TYR A 155 8.37 2.59 10.61
CA TYR A 155 8.60 1.41 9.77
C TYR A 155 10.08 1.22 9.37
N HIS A 156 10.92 2.24 9.54
CA HIS A 156 12.37 2.14 9.32
C HIS A 156 13.12 1.48 10.49
N VAL A 157 12.41 0.94 11.51
CA VAL A 157 13.03 0.27 12.67
C VAL A 157 13.01 -1.27 12.62
N HIS A 158 12.74 -1.90 11.46
CA HIS A 158 13.04 -3.33 11.32
C HIS A 158 14.53 -3.58 11.64
N PRO A 159 14.88 -4.68 12.35
CA PRO A 159 16.21 -4.85 12.91
C PRO A 159 17.24 -4.80 11.78
N LYS A 160 18.22 -3.90 11.88
CA LYS A 160 19.49 -4.10 11.18
C LYS A 160 19.98 -5.49 11.59
N THR A 161 19.94 -6.45 10.68
CA THR A 161 20.82 -7.62 10.80
C THR A 161 22.21 -7.05 10.99
N ARG A 162 22.76 -7.24 12.19
CA ARG A 162 24.09 -6.74 12.54
C ARG A 162 25.06 -7.50 11.65
N ALA A 163 25.49 -6.87 10.57
CA ALA A 163 26.77 -7.18 9.96
C ALA A 163 27.82 -6.98 11.05
N VAL A 164 28.48 -8.08 11.40
CA VAL A 164 29.58 -8.16 12.34
C VAL A 164 30.75 -7.28 11.87
N ASP A 165 31.16 -6.41 12.81
CA ASP A 165 32.47 -5.82 13.06
C ASP A 165 33.23 -5.04 11.97
N ALA A 166 33.34 -3.71 12.18
CA ALA A 166 34.64 -3.00 12.17
C ALA A 166 34.59 -1.72 13.03
N LYS A 167 35.65 -1.56 13.83
CA LYS A 167 35.96 -0.59 14.91
C LYS A 167 35.77 0.92 14.64
N SER A 168 35.34 1.61 15.72
CA SER A 168 35.86 2.87 16.34
C SER A 168 35.91 4.17 15.50
N THR A 169 35.58 5.37 15.98
CA THR A 169 35.89 6.05 17.26
C THR A 169 34.91 7.20 17.57
N ASP A 170 34.90 7.57 18.85
CA ASP A 170 34.13 8.59 19.59
C ASP A 170 34.10 10.03 19.04
N ALA A 171 33.02 10.76 19.36
CA ALA A 171 33.09 12.03 20.12
C ALA A 171 31.70 12.56 20.54
N ALA A 172 31.65 13.01 21.79
CA ALA A 172 30.51 13.51 22.57
C ALA A 172 29.78 14.73 21.96
N GLY A 173 28.47 14.86 22.18
CA GLY A 173 27.94 15.70 23.27
C GLY A 173 26.88 16.70 22.75
N PRO A 174 26.12 17.38 23.62
CA PRO A 174 24.71 17.03 23.78
C PRO A 174 23.68 18.17 23.58
N SER A 175 22.40 17.76 23.48
CA SER A 175 21.14 18.37 23.93
C SER A 175 20.87 19.88 23.81
N LYS A 176 19.66 20.23 23.33
CA LYS A 176 18.66 20.96 24.14
C LYS A 176 17.29 21.07 23.47
N GLU A 177 16.29 20.78 24.30
CA GLU A 177 14.87 21.12 24.18
C GLU A 177 14.66 22.64 24.03
N SER A 178 13.51 23.05 23.48
CA SER A 178 12.50 23.83 24.25
C SER A 178 11.32 24.33 23.40
N THR A 179 10.13 23.84 23.77
CA THR A 179 8.87 24.57 24.05
C THR A 179 8.19 25.47 23.02
N ALA A 180 7.00 25.00 22.59
CA ALA A 180 5.66 25.58 22.77
C ALA A 180 5.39 27.09 22.53
N ALA A 181 4.41 27.39 21.67
CA ALA A 181 3.29 28.31 21.97
C ALA A 181 2.24 28.33 20.84
N ALA A 182 0.97 28.11 21.22
CA ALA A 182 -0.23 28.64 20.56
C ALA A 182 -0.79 29.76 21.48
N PRO A 183 -1.94 30.42 21.24
CA PRO A 183 -2.85 30.44 20.09
C PRO A 183 -3.27 31.88 19.66
N SER A 184 -4.04 32.04 18.57
CA SER A 184 -5.26 32.90 18.57
C SER A 184 -5.96 32.96 17.20
N ALA A 185 -7.29 32.97 17.28
CA ALA A 185 -8.25 33.02 16.19
C ALA A 185 -8.51 34.45 15.70
N VAL A 186 -8.75 34.65 14.39
CA VAL A 186 -9.48 35.80 13.83
C VAL A 186 -10.28 35.39 12.59
N THR A 187 -11.49 35.95 12.53
CA THR A 187 -12.65 35.75 11.66
C THR A 187 -12.45 36.12 10.17
N THR A 188 -13.25 35.44 9.33
CA THR A 188 -13.44 35.54 7.86
C THR A 188 -13.78 36.93 7.29
N PRO A 189 -13.63 37.13 5.96
CA PRO A 189 -14.84 37.15 5.12
C PRO A 189 -14.74 36.43 3.74
N ARG A 190 -15.91 36.04 3.24
CA ARG A 190 -16.24 35.32 1.99
C ARG A 190 -16.15 36.22 0.74
N PRO A 191 -15.86 35.66 -0.45
CA PRO A 191 -16.70 35.98 -1.60
C PRO A 191 -17.13 34.74 -2.44
N SER A 192 -17.84 35.06 -3.52
CA SER A 192 -18.94 34.38 -4.19
C SER A 192 -18.59 33.18 -5.09
N ALA A 193 -19.65 32.45 -5.42
CA ALA A 193 -19.70 31.15 -6.05
C ALA A 193 -19.24 31.11 -7.52
N ALA A 194 -18.42 30.11 -7.85
CA ALA A 194 -18.29 29.54 -9.18
C ALA A 194 -18.67 28.06 -9.09
N GLN A 195 -19.74 27.67 -9.78
CA GLN A 195 -20.28 26.31 -9.78
C GLN A 195 -19.32 25.35 -10.52
N LYS A 196 -18.44 24.68 -9.77
CA LYS A 196 -17.73 23.49 -10.26
C LYS A 196 -18.65 22.28 -10.13
N LYS A 197 -18.80 21.51 -11.22
CA LYS A 197 -19.53 20.24 -11.25
C LYS A 197 -19.04 19.34 -10.11
N LYS A 198 -19.95 18.90 -9.24
CA LYS A 198 -19.62 18.05 -8.09
C LYS A 198 -19.05 16.72 -8.60
N ARG A 199 -17.76 16.49 -8.36
CA ARG A 199 -17.14 15.16 -8.45
C ARG A 199 -17.95 14.19 -7.59
N ARG A 200 -18.30 13.03 -8.15
CA ARG A 200 -18.84 11.91 -7.38
C ARG A 200 -17.79 11.57 -6.31
N LYS A 201 -18.16 11.66 -5.04
CA LYS A 201 -17.25 11.33 -3.94
C LYS A 201 -16.96 9.82 -4.00
N SER A 202 -15.68 9.47 -4.04
CA SER A 202 -15.21 8.09 -3.89
C SER A 202 -15.80 7.50 -2.61
N ARG A 203 -16.16 6.21 -2.62
CA ARG A 203 -16.70 5.53 -1.42
C ARG A 203 -15.68 5.50 -0.27
N TRP A 204 -14.41 5.72 -0.58
CA TRP A 204 -13.27 5.63 0.33
C TRP A 204 -12.87 6.97 0.96
N CYS A 205 -13.41 8.10 0.47
CA CYS A 205 -12.99 9.44 0.90
C CYS A 205 -13.29 9.79 2.36
N ASN A 206 -14.18 9.06 3.03
CA ASN A 206 -14.59 9.31 4.41
C ASN A 206 -14.09 8.26 5.41
N GLY A 207 -13.29 7.27 4.98
CA GLY A 207 -12.76 6.23 5.87
C GLY A 207 -13.79 5.26 6.47
N ILE A 208 -15.06 5.29 6.02
CA ILE A 208 -16.12 4.41 6.53
C ILE A 208 -16.27 3.18 5.61
N ILE A 209 -15.74 2.05 6.05
CA ILE A 209 -15.97 0.74 5.41
C ILE A 209 -17.42 0.33 5.73
N ARG A 210 -18.34 0.50 4.78
CA ARG A 210 -19.71 -0.02 4.92
C ARG A 210 -19.67 -1.55 4.79
N LYS A 211 -19.88 -2.27 5.90
CA LYS A 211 -20.15 -3.72 5.87
C LYS A 211 -21.34 -3.99 4.96
N ARG A 212 -21.13 -4.80 3.91
CA ARG A 212 -22.20 -5.28 3.05
C ARG A 212 -22.90 -6.42 3.81
N SER A 213 -24.19 -6.26 4.12
CA SER A 213 -25.00 -7.34 4.69
C SER A 213 -25.07 -8.47 3.67
N SER A 214 -24.64 -9.67 4.06
CA SER A 214 -24.85 -10.89 3.27
C SER A 214 -26.36 -11.13 3.13
N PRO A 215 -26.87 -11.50 1.94
CA PRO A 215 -28.20 -12.07 1.86
C PRO A 215 -28.16 -13.45 2.51
N HIS A 216 -28.93 -13.63 3.58
CA HIS A 216 -29.26 -14.95 4.08
C HIS A 216 -30.17 -15.63 3.07
N THR A 217 -29.72 -16.75 2.53
CA THR A 217 -30.54 -17.83 1.99
C THR A 217 -30.03 -19.12 2.58
#